data_AF-E8WNX3-F1
#
_entry.id   AF-E8WNX3-F1
#
_cell.length_a   1.000
_cell.length_b   1.000
_cell.length_c   1.000
_cell.angle_alpha   90.00
_cell.angle_beta   90.00
_cell.angle_gamma   90.00
#
_symmetry.space_group_name_H-M   'P 1'
#
loop_
_entity.id
_entity.type
_entity.pdbx_description
1 polymer ?
#
loop_
_entity_poly.entity_id
_entity_poly.type
_entity_poly.pdbx_seq_one_letter_code
_entity_poly.pdbx_strand_id
1 'polypeptide(L)'
;MKASFGTILIMTVVATLASAPVIATEGGCDCCCDKPYGSYRASPRWKWYGARQSITSVKEAREYLTEFYASSNVRIGTITERDGYFEAEIHRKANAKRDRVIIDKGCGRIRSIE
;
A
#
# COMPACT_ATOMS: atom_id res chain seq x y z
N MET A 1 -27.91 81.22 -26.31
CA MET A 1 -29.21 81.09 -25.63
C MET A 1 -29.46 79.62 -25.32
N LYS A 2 -29.92 79.35 -24.09
CA LYS A 2 -30.49 78.08 -23.56
C LYS A 2 -29.45 76.97 -23.27
N ALA A 3 -29.12 76.70 -22.01
CA ALA A 3 -29.92 76.01 -20.97
C ALA A 3 -30.11 74.54 -21.36
N SER A 4 -30.02 73.53 -20.50
CA SER A 4 -29.85 73.43 -19.05
C SER A 4 -29.88 71.93 -18.76
N PHE A 5 -29.18 71.50 -17.71
CA PHE A 5 -29.53 70.40 -16.79
C PHE A 5 -29.91 69.01 -17.36
N GLY A 6 -29.11 68.00 -16.99
CA GLY A 6 -29.41 66.59 -17.20
C GLY A 6 -28.66 65.71 -16.20
N THR A 7 -29.13 65.74 -14.97
CA THR A 7 -28.72 65.03 -13.77
C THR A 7 -28.68 63.49 -13.95
N ILE A 8 -27.55 62.86 -13.56
CA ILE A 8 -27.42 61.57 -12.83
C ILE A 8 -28.07 60.31 -13.43
N LEU A 9 -27.27 59.27 -13.72
CA LEU A 9 -27.18 58.04 -12.90
C LEU A 9 -26.18 57.07 -13.55
N ILE A 10 -24.94 57.06 -13.05
CA ILE A 10 -23.96 56.01 -13.34
C ILE A 10 -24.40 54.78 -12.55
N MET A 11 -25.07 53.81 -13.19
CA MET A 11 -25.24 52.46 -12.64
C MET A 11 -23.95 51.68 -12.89
N THR A 12 -22.99 51.81 -11.98
CA THR A 12 -21.84 50.91 -11.87
C THR A 12 -22.34 49.53 -11.47
N VAL A 13 -22.46 48.64 -12.45
CA VAL A 13 -22.62 47.20 -12.21
C VAL A 13 -21.28 46.67 -11.72
N VAL A 14 -21.11 46.59 -10.39
CA VAL A 14 -19.98 45.89 -9.78
C VAL A 14 -20.25 44.40 -9.93
N ALA A 15 -19.70 43.80 -10.99
CA ALA A 15 -19.66 42.36 -11.15
C ALA A 15 -18.68 41.78 -10.11
N THR A 16 -19.21 41.32 -8.99
CA THR A 16 -18.44 40.53 -8.02
C THR A 16 -18.18 39.14 -8.61
N LEU A 17 -17.01 38.97 -9.21
CA LEU A 17 -16.45 37.65 -9.50
C LEU A 17 -16.17 36.96 -8.15
N ALA A 18 -17.14 36.17 -7.69
CA ALA A 18 -16.94 35.21 -6.63
C ALA A 18 -15.96 34.15 -7.12
N SER A 19 -14.69 34.29 -6.76
CA SER A 19 -13.71 33.22 -6.89
C SER A 19 -14.13 32.08 -5.96
N ALA A 20 -14.71 31.03 -6.53
CA ALA A 20 -14.93 29.78 -5.81
C ALA A 20 -13.56 29.20 -5.40
N PRO A 21 -13.40 28.69 -4.16
CA PRO A 21 -12.19 27.98 -3.79
C PRO A 21 -12.11 26.70 -4.63
N VAL A 22 -11.03 26.58 -5.40
CA VAL A 22 -10.67 25.31 -6.04
C VAL A 22 -10.33 24.35 -4.91
N ILE A 23 -11.27 23.46 -4.59
CA ILE A 23 -10.98 22.33 -3.72
C ILE A 23 -10.11 21.38 -4.55
N ALA A 24 -8.80 21.55 -4.44
CA ALA A 24 -7.86 20.51 -4.81
C ALA A 24 -8.04 19.36 -3.81
N THR A 25 -8.84 18.36 -4.17
CA THR A 25 -8.80 17.08 -3.48
C THR A 25 -7.49 16.40 -3.86
N GLU A 26 -6.54 16.44 -2.93
CA GLU A 26 -5.30 15.72 -3.00
C GLU A 26 -5.54 14.21 -2.84
N GLY A 27 -4.83 13.42 -3.63
CA GLY A 27 -4.59 11.99 -3.39
C GLY A 27 -5.75 11.10 -3.86
N GLY A 28 -5.68 10.50 -5.04
CA GLY A 28 -4.61 9.57 -5.41
C GLY A 28 -5.23 8.17 -5.41
N CYS A 29 -5.15 7.49 -6.55
CA CYS A 29 -5.88 6.27 -6.87
C CYS A 29 -5.79 5.20 -5.77
N ASP A 30 -6.84 5.09 -4.96
CA ASP A 30 -7.11 3.88 -4.21
C ASP A 30 -7.43 2.76 -5.23
N CYS A 31 -6.91 1.57 -4.97
CA CYS A 31 -7.33 0.28 -5.53
C CYS A 31 -6.91 -0.18 -6.96
N CYS A 32 -5.81 0.31 -7.55
CA CYS A 32 -5.15 -0.44 -8.64
C CYS A 32 -3.66 -0.10 -8.84
N CYS A 33 -2.86 -0.15 -7.78
CA CYS A 33 -1.40 -0.27 -7.93
C CYS A 33 -1.04 -1.76 -7.85
N ASP A 34 -0.53 -2.27 -8.97
CA ASP A 34 0.02 -3.61 -9.14
C ASP A 34 0.85 -4.01 -7.93
N LYS A 35 0.26 -4.84 -7.07
CA LYS A 35 1.00 -5.48 -5.99
C LYS A 35 1.94 -6.47 -6.67
N PRO A 36 3.26 -6.29 -6.61
CA PRO A 36 4.18 -7.15 -7.34
C PRO A 36 4.08 -8.62 -6.90
N TYR A 37 3.53 -8.88 -5.70
CA TYR A 37 3.29 -10.23 -5.17
C TYR A 37 1.96 -10.30 -4.40
N GLY A 38 0.88 -10.67 -5.10
CA GLY A 38 -0.39 -11.08 -4.50
C GLY A 38 -1.02 -10.03 -3.57
N SER A 39 -1.46 -10.48 -2.39
CA SER A 39 -2.22 -9.65 -1.45
C SER A 39 -1.37 -8.80 -0.49
N TYR A 40 -0.03 -8.85 -0.58
CA TYR A 40 0.85 -8.18 0.40
C TYR A 40 0.50 -6.70 0.54
N ARG A 41 0.37 -6.24 1.77
CA ARG A 41 0.19 -4.82 2.12
C ARG A 41 1.43 -4.39 2.89
N ALA A 42 1.97 -3.22 2.55
CA ALA A 42 3.04 -2.63 3.31
C ALA A 42 2.56 -2.44 4.76
N SER A 43 3.41 -2.84 5.71
CA SER A 43 3.13 -2.75 7.13
C SER A 43 4.09 -1.76 7.78
N PRO A 44 3.67 -1.02 8.82
CA PRO A 44 4.58 -0.21 9.63
C PRO A 44 5.79 -1.02 10.14
N ARG A 45 5.61 -2.33 10.36
CA ARG A 45 6.64 -3.24 10.87
C ARG A 45 7.55 -3.81 9.77
N TRP A 46 7.04 -4.02 8.56
CA TRP A 46 7.76 -4.76 7.50
C TRP A 46 8.02 -4.01 6.20
N LYS A 47 7.82 -2.68 6.21
CA LYS A 47 8.01 -1.80 5.06
C LYS A 47 7.29 -2.33 3.79
N TRP A 48 7.60 -1.77 2.63
CA TRP A 48 7.12 -2.25 1.35
C TRP A 48 7.85 -3.53 0.94
N TYR A 49 7.19 -4.39 0.16
CA TYR A 49 7.80 -5.62 -0.31
C TYR A 49 9.07 -5.32 -1.11
N GLY A 50 10.16 -6.03 -0.81
CA GLY A 50 11.46 -5.82 -1.46
C GLY A 50 12.35 -4.78 -0.76
N ALA A 51 11.82 -4.02 0.20
CA ALA A 51 12.65 -3.26 1.11
C ALA A 51 13.55 -4.23 1.90
N ARG A 52 14.85 -3.92 1.97
CA ARG A 52 15.80 -4.76 2.69
C ARG A 52 15.41 -4.82 4.17
N GLN A 53 15.11 -6.03 4.65
CA GLN A 53 14.83 -6.29 6.06
C GLN A 53 15.53 -7.56 6.51
N SER A 54 16.31 -7.48 7.58
CA SER A 54 16.95 -8.65 8.16
C SER A 54 15.94 -9.43 8.98
N ILE A 55 15.79 -10.73 8.70
CA ILE A 55 15.05 -11.66 9.55
C ILE A 55 16.09 -12.50 10.28
N THR A 56 16.06 -12.48 11.60
CA THR A 56 17.14 -13.00 12.45
C THR A 56 16.72 -14.22 13.27
N SER A 57 15.42 -14.50 13.37
CA SER A 57 14.92 -15.61 14.17
C SER A 57 13.73 -16.32 13.53
N VAL A 58 13.52 -17.58 13.93
CA VAL A 58 12.36 -18.38 13.53
C VAL A 58 11.04 -17.72 13.96
N LYS A 59 11.01 -17.07 15.13
CA LYS A 59 9.84 -16.32 15.60
C LYS A 59 9.52 -15.16 14.66
N GLU A 60 10.53 -14.38 14.30
CA GLU A 60 10.41 -13.25 13.39
C GLU A 60 9.96 -13.72 11.99
N ALA A 61 10.53 -14.82 11.49
CA ALA A 61 10.12 -15.45 10.24
C ALA A 61 8.63 -15.85 10.26
N ARG A 62 8.14 -16.41 11.38
CA ARG A 62 6.73 -16.78 11.53
C ARG A 62 5.82 -15.55 11.52
N GLU A 63 6.16 -14.51 12.27
CA GLU A 63 5.41 -13.25 12.29
C GLU A 63 5.36 -12.64 10.88
N TYR A 64 6.50 -12.59 10.21
CA TYR A 64 6.62 -12.03 8.87
C TYR A 64 5.77 -12.81 7.84
N LEU A 65 5.82 -14.14 7.84
CA LEU A 65 4.97 -14.96 6.97
C LEU A 65 3.48 -14.82 7.30
N THR A 66 3.14 -14.70 8.60
CA THR A 66 1.75 -14.55 9.04
C THR A 66 1.15 -13.27 8.46
N GLU A 67 1.93 -12.21 8.48
CA GLU A 67 1.54 -10.93 7.92
C GLU A 67 1.54 -10.95 6.40
N PHE A 68 2.56 -11.54 5.78
CA PHE A 68 2.64 -11.68 4.32
C PHE A 68 1.42 -12.40 3.74
N TYR A 69 0.98 -13.46 4.42
CA TYR A 69 -0.15 -14.27 4.03
C TYR A 69 -1.47 -13.89 4.73
N ALA A 70 -1.57 -12.75 5.41
CA ALA A 70 -2.75 -12.40 6.22
C ALA A 70 -4.07 -12.39 5.42
N SER A 71 -4.03 -12.07 4.12
CA SER A 71 -5.21 -12.12 3.23
C SER A 71 -5.36 -13.44 2.46
N SER A 72 -4.52 -14.43 2.74
CA SER A 72 -4.54 -15.76 2.12
C SER A 72 -5.02 -16.81 3.13
N ASN A 73 -5.83 -17.77 2.68
CA ASN A 73 -6.28 -18.88 3.52
C ASN A 73 -5.21 -19.99 3.59
N VAL A 74 -4.07 -19.67 4.19
CA VAL A 74 -2.94 -20.58 4.37
C VAL A 74 -2.61 -20.78 5.85
N ARG A 75 -1.99 -21.91 6.16
CA ARG A 75 -1.42 -22.18 7.48
C ARG A 75 0.09 -22.33 7.36
N ILE A 76 0.82 -21.65 8.23
CA ILE A 76 2.28 -21.74 8.33
C ILE A 76 2.63 -22.94 9.21
N GLY A 77 3.23 -23.95 8.61
CA GLY A 77 3.67 -25.17 9.25
C GLY A 77 5.01 -25.00 9.96
N THR A 78 5.89 -25.98 9.79
CA THR A 78 7.24 -25.97 10.37
C THR A 78 8.09 -24.90 9.71
N ILE A 79 8.92 -24.22 10.51
CA ILE A 79 9.95 -23.30 10.02
C ILE A 79 11.30 -23.81 10.52
N THR A 80 12.20 -24.10 9.58
CA THR A 80 13.55 -24.57 9.86
C THR A 80 14.56 -23.48 9.52
N GLU A 81 15.46 -23.21 10.46
CA GLU A 81 16.56 -22.30 10.20
C GLU A 81 17.67 -22.99 9.40
N ARG A 82 18.14 -22.33 8.35
CA ARG A 82 19.27 -22.75 7.51
C ARG A 82 20.33 -21.66 7.50
N ASP A 83 21.48 -21.96 6.91
CA ASP A 83 22.49 -20.94 6.68
C ASP A 83 21.99 -19.96 5.60
N GLY A 84 21.98 -18.66 5.92
CA GLY A 84 21.50 -17.60 5.03
C GLY A 84 19.97 -17.47 4.83
N TYR A 85 19.14 -18.44 5.21
CA TYR A 85 17.67 -18.36 5.02
C TYR A 85 16.87 -19.15 6.07
N PHE A 86 15.56 -18.89 6.13
CA PHE A 86 14.58 -19.74 6.82
C PHE A 86 13.75 -20.47 5.79
N GLU A 87 13.47 -21.74 6.02
CA GLU A 87 12.60 -22.56 5.18
C GLU A 87 11.30 -22.83 5.91
N ALA A 88 10.15 -22.58 5.27
CA ALA A 88 8.84 -22.69 5.87
C ALA A 88 7.88 -23.51 5.01
N GLU A 89 7.11 -24.37 5.66
CA GLU A 89 6.03 -25.10 5.03
C GLU A 89 4.74 -24.27 5.03
N ILE A 90 4.08 -24.18 3.88
CA ILE A 90 2.82 -23.46 3.69
C ILE A 90 1.74 -24.46 3.26
N HIS A 91 0.68 -24.55 4.05
CA HIS A 91 -0.45 -25.45 3.78
C HIS A 91 -1.65 -24.65 3.29
N ARG A 92 -2.14 -24.92 2.07
CA ARG A 92 -3.41 -24.37 1.57
C ARG A 92 -4.57 -25.29 1.94
N LYS A 93 -5.62 -24.75 2.58
CA LYS A 93 -6.82 -25.51 2.98
C LYS A 93 -7.53 -26.19 1.80
N ALA A 94 -7.45 -25.63 0.61
CA ALA A 94 -8.29 -26.04 -0.51
C ALA A 94 -7.76 -27.21 -1.35
N ASN A 95 -6.48 -27.61 -1.25
CA ASN A 95 -5.89 -28.51 -2.25
C ASN A 95 -4.82 -29.51 -1.74
N ALA A 96 -4.70 -29.75 -0.43
CA ALA A 96 -3.70 -30.66 0.17
C ALA A 96 -2.21 -30.42 -0.22
N LYS A 97 -1.93 -29.44 -1.09
CA LYS A 97 -0.59 -29.13 -1.58
C LYS A 97 0.16 -28.39 -0.49
N ARG A 98 1.24 -29.02 -0.02
CA ARG A 98 2.29 -28.42 0.79
C ARG A 98 3.19 -27.66 -0.17
N ASP A 99 3.23 -26.34 -0.02
CA ASP A 99 4.19 -25.47 -0.71
C ASP A 99 5.35 -25.21 0.25
N ARG A 100 6.56 -25.10 -0.26
CA ARG A 100 7.74 -24.72 0.53
C ARG A 100 8.22 -23.35 0.10
N VAL A 101 8.43 -22.48 1.08
CA VAL A 101 8.99 -21.14 0.85
C VAL A 101 10.26 -20.93 1.64
N ILE A 102 11.17 -20.14 1.08
CA ILE A 102 12.37 -19.67 1.75
C ILE A 102 12.29 -18.16 1.99
N ILE A 103 12.83 -17.72 3.13
CA ILE A 103 12.99 -16.32 3.51
C ILE A 103 14.49 -16.05 3.64
N ASP A 104 15.02 -15.18 2.80
CA ASP A 104 16.42 -14.74 2.91
C ASP A 104 16.64 -13.95 4.21
N LYS A 105 17.65 -14.32 5.03
CA LYS A 105 17.92 -13.66 6.32
C LYS A 105 18.42 -12.22 6.16
N GLY A 106 19.13 -11.92 5.07
CA GLY A 106 19.79 -10.62 4.86
C GLY A 106 18.89 -9.56 4.24
N CYS A 107 17.85 -9.97 3.52
CA CYS A 107 16.93 -9.04 2.85
C CYS A 107 15.44 -9.34 3.02
N GLY A 108 15.05 -10.47 3.63
CA GLY A 108 13.65 -10.80 3.89
C GLY A 108 12.88 -11.25 2.66
N ARG A 109 13.55 -11.49 1.53
CA ARG A 109 12.88 -11.91 0.29
C ARG A 109 12.30 -13.31 0.43
N ILE A 110 11.00 -13.43 0.14
CA ILE A 110 10.28 -14.71 0.14
C ILE A 110 10.30 -15.29 -1.28
N ARG A 111 10.64 -16.58 -1.41
CA ARG A 111 10.59 -17.34 -2.68
C ARG A 111 9.95 -18.70 -2.44
N SER A 112 9.11 -19.18 -3.35
CA SER A 112 8.64 -20.58 -3.34
C SER A 112 9.68 -21.48 -4.02
N ILE A 113 9.79 -22.72 -3.54
CA ILE A 113 10.73 -23.71 -4.06
C ILE A 113 10.07 -25.01 -4.53
N GLU A 114 8.87 -25.38 -4.05
CA GLU A 114 8.14 -26.61 -4.44
C GLU A 114 6.61 -26.51 -4.25
#